data_AF-A0A5C3KC72-F1
#
_entry.id   AF-A0A5C3KC72-F1
#
_cell.length_a   1.000
_cell.length_b   1.000
_cell.length_c   1.000
_cell.angle_alpha   90.00
_cell.angle_beta   90.00
_cell.angle_gamma   90.00
#
_symmetry.space_group_name_H-M   'P 1'
#
loop_
_entity.id
_entity.type
_entity.pdbx_description
1 polymer ?
#
loop_
_entity_poly.entity_id
_entity_poly.type
_entity_poly.pdbx_seq_one_letter_code
_entity_poly.pdbx_strand_id
1 'polypeptide(L)'
;MPTGPAPNIRTNLDGRPRSATSTAKAIEIEISIRTPARVPGTKAGAGIVTVTSGGLHTYLLDDAGNVWSSGTNDEGALGRETKKDPSDNEPDLRANHYAVIKGLNEDELRATRLAADHTFGAALGEKGELKVWGTFRGSLPSPPTNLTLKC
;
A
#
# COMPACT_ATOMS: atom_id res chain seq x y z
N MET A 1 29.67 36.46 -38.68
CA MET A 1 28.68 36.96 -37.70
C MET A 1 27.39 37.25 -38.44
N PRO A 2 26.26 36.65 -38.03
CA PRO A 2 25.31 37.39 -37.17
C PRO A 2 24.73 36.54 -36.02
N THR A 3 24.41 37.19 -34.89
CA THR A 3 23.69 36.63 -33.74
C THR A 3 22.25 37.16 -33.75
N GLY A 4 21.27 36.26 -33.87
CA GLY A 4 19.84 36.61 -33.78
C GLY A 4 19.39 36.87 -32.32
N PRO A 5 18.24 37.53 -32.10
CA PRO A 5 17.82 37.92 -30.76
C PRO A 5 17.29 36.74 -29.94
N ALA A 6 17.58 36.76 -28.64
CA ALA A 6 17.14 35.78 -27.66
C ALA A 6 15.60 35.82 -27.43
N PRO A 7 14.97 34.69 -27.03
CA PRO A 7 13.53 34.64 -26.81
C PRO A 7 13.12 35.36 -25.52
N ASN A 8 12.08 36.20 -25.60
CA ASN A 8 11.51 36.93 -24.47
C ASN A 8 10.76 35.99 -23.51
N ILE A 9 11.39 35.67 -22.37
CA ILE A 9 10.72 35.04 -21.22
C ILE A 9 9.93 36.15 -20.49
N ARG A 10 8.60 36.12 -20.57
CA ARG A 10 7.73 37.06 -19.82
C ARG A 10 7.76 36.72 -18.32
N THR A 11 8.45 37.53 -17.53
CA THR A 11 8.41 37.50 -16.05
C THR A 11 7.31 38.45 -15.51
N ASN A 12 6.87 38.23 -14.27
CA ASN A 12 6.03 39.22 -13.55
C ASN A 12 6.85 40.47 -13.20
N LEU A 13 6.18 41.60 -12.95
CA LEU A 13 6.80 42.91 -12.64
C LEU A 13 7.70 42.91 -11.39
N ASP A 14 7.68 41.87 -10.57
CA ASP A 14 8.45 41.70 -9.34
C ASP A 14 9.62 40.69 -9.46
N GLY A 15 9.91 40.18 -10.66
CA GLY A 15 11.06 39.30 -10.91
C GLY A 15 10.96 37.91 -10.30
N ARG A 16 9.81 37.53 -9.72
CA ARG A 16 9.60 36.18 -9.18
C ARG A 16 9.06 35.24 -10.27
N PRO A 17 9.49 33.97 -10.31
CA PRO A 17 8.83 32.97 -11.14
C PRO A 17 7.36 32.88 -10.73
N ARG A 18 6.43 32.85 -11.70
CA ARG A 18 5.03 32.55 -11.40
C ARG A 18 4.98 31.19 -10.72
N SER A 19 4.58 31.17 -9.45
CA SER A 19 4.14 29.95 -8.80
C SER A 19 2.90 29.47 -9.53
N ALA A 20 3.11 28.63 -10.54
CA ALA A 20 2.04 27.84 -11.12
C ALA A 20 1.71 26.77 -10.08
N THR A 21 0.77 27.09 -9.19
CA THR A 21 0.12 26.06 -8.37
C THR A 21 -0.70 25.21 -9.34
N SER A 22 -0.04 24.21 -9.94
CA SER A 22 -0.68 23.17 -10.72
C SER A 22 -1.48 22.32 -9.74
N THR A 23 -2.76 22.64 -9.58
CA THR A 23 -3.74 21.72 -8.97
C THR A 23 -4.03 20.62 -9.97
N ALA A 24 -3.03 19.75 -10.22
CA ALA A 24 -3.30 18.48 -10.87
C ALA A 24 -4.27 17.72 -9.97
N LYS A 25 -5.56 17.69 -10.35
CA LYS A 25 -6.52 16.78 -9.76
C LYS A 25 -5.98 15.37 -9.98
N ALA A 26 -5.72 14.65 -8.88
CA ALA A 26 -5.49 13.22 -8.97
C ALA A 26 -6.69 12.60 -9.71
N ILE A 27 -6.43 11.87 -10.78
CA ILE A 27 -7.47 11.08 -11.45
C ILE A 27 -7.72 9.90 -10.52
N GLU A 28 -8.81 9.98 -9.76
CA GLU A 28 -9.29 8.87 -8.95
C GLU A 28 -9.98 7.88 -9.89
N ILE A 29 -9.36 6.73 -10.11
CA ILE A 29 -9.90 5.66 -10.95
C ILE A 29 -10.74 4.75 -10.06
N GLU A 30 -12.05 4.87 -10.17
CA GLU A 30 -12.98 3.94 -9.54
C GLU A 30 -13.13 2.68 -10.41
N ILE A 31 -12.72 1.52 -9.88
CA ILE A 31 -12.86 0.24 -10.56
C ILE A 31 -14.07 -0.50 -9.95
N SER A 32 -15.20 -0.49 -10.66
CA SER A 32 -16.41 -1.21 -10.25
C SER A 32 -16.51 -2.58 -10.93
N ILE A 33 -16.42 -3.64 -10.14
CA ILE A 33 -16.57 -5.03 -10.60
C ILE A 33 -17.95 -5.55 -10.17
N ARG A 34 -18.93 -5.53 -11.08
CA ARG A 34 -20.33 -5.91 -10.79
C ARG A 34 -20.63 -7.41 -10.90
N THR A 35 -19.70 -8.18 -11.43
CA THR A 35 -19.83 -9.63 -11.62
C THR A 35 -18.58 -10.32 -11.11
N PRO A 36 -18.66 -11.58 -10.62
CA PRO A 36 -17.48 -12.31 -10.18
C PRO A 36 -16.38 -12.27 -11.24
N ALA A 37 -15.22 -11.75 -10.84
CA ALA A 37 -14.04 -11.65 -11.70
C ALA A 37 -12.87 -12.38 -11.04
N ARG A 38 -12.02 -12.97 -11.86
CA ARG A 38 -10.78 -13.58 -11.37
C ARG A 38 -9.78 -12.46 -11.04
N VAL A 39 -9.19 -12.53 -9.86
CA VAL A 39 -8.07 -11.66 -9.50
C VAL A 39 -6.83 -12.04 -10.31
N PRO A 40 -6.16 -11.11 -10.99
CA PRO A 40 -4.91 -11.38 -11.70
C PRO A 40 -3.88 -12.09 -10.79
N GLY A 41 -3.19 -13.11 -11.31
CA GLY A 41 -2.22 -13.89 -10.54
C GLY A 41 -2.80 -15.04 -9.71
N THR A 42 -4.13 -15.16 -9.55
CA THR A 42 -4.77 -16.20 -8.71
C THR A 42 -5.43 -17.34 -9.51
N LYS A 43 -4.79 -17.80 -10.60
CA LYS A 43 -5.33 -18.91 -11.41
C LYS A 43 -5.37 -20.22 -10.60
N ALA A 44 -6.13 -21.22 -11.06
CA ALA A 44 -6.08 -22.56 -10.45
C ALA A 44 -4.62 -23.06 -10.43
N GLY A 45 -4.15 -23.51 -9.27
CA GLY A 45 -2.74 -23.85 -9.03
C GLY A 45 -1.85 -22.68 -8.57
N ALA A 46 -2.40 -21.48 -8.34
CA ALA A 46 -1.65 -20.34 -7.79
C ALA A 46 -1.36 -20.45 -6.28
N GLY A 47 -1.71 -21.57 -5.65
CA GLY A 47 -1.36 -21.83 -4.25
C GLY A 47 -2.11 -21.01 -3.22
N ILE A 48 -3.13 -20.22 -3.57
CA ILE A 48 -3.90 -19.47 -2.56
C ILE A 48 -4.71 -20.43 -1.68
N VAL A 49 -4.43 -20.41 -0.38
CA VAL A 49 -5.04 -21.32 0.61
C VAL A 49 -6.13 -20.65 1.44
N THR A 50 -6.00 -19.34 1.70
CA THR A 50 -6.95 -18.58 2.54
C THR A 50 -7.09 -17.14 2.05
N VAL A 51 -8.28 -16.56 2.26
CA VAL A 51 -8.57 -15.13 2.12
C VAL A 51 -9.06 -14.57 3.45
N THR A 52 -8.68 -13.33 3.76
CA THR A 52 -9.17 -12.62 4.94
C THR A 52 -9.41 -11.16 4.57
N SER A 53 -10.57 -10.63 4.88
CA SER A 53 -10.94 -9.24 4.60
C SER A 53 -11.05 -8.44 5.89
N GLY A 54 -10.50 -7.23 5.86
CA GLY A 54 -10.80 -6.18 6.82
C GLY A 54 -11.95 -5.30 6.34
N GLY A 55 -11.95 -4.03 6.76
CA GLY A 55 -12.99 -3.06 6.34
C GLY A 55 -12.93 -2.73 4.84
N LEU A 56 -11.77 -2.22 4.37
CA LEU A 56 -11.55 -1.80 2.97
C LEU A 56 -10.29 -2.44 2.36
N HIS A 57 -9.77 -3.50 2.97
CA HIS A 57 -8.60 -4.21 2.49
C HIS A 57 -8.80 -5.72 2.58
N THR A 58 -8.05 -6.45 1.78
CA THR A 58 -8.09 -7.91 1.68
C THR A 58 -6.67 -8.46 1.68
N TYR A 59 -6.51 -9.59 2.37
CA TYR A 59 -5.31 -10.38 2.40
C TYR A 59 -5.54 -11.75 1.78
N LEU A 60 -4.55 -12.25 1.05
CA LEU A 60 -4.47 -13.63 0.59
C LEU A 60 -3.28 -14.30 1.24
N LEU A 61 -3.46 -15.55 1.66
CA LEU A 61 -2.39 -16.43 2.10
C LEU A 61 -2.14 -17.46 1.01
N ASP A 62 -0.89 -17.61 0.59
CA ASP A 62 -0.49 -18.71 -0.29
C ASP A 62 0.11 -19.90 0.48
N ASP A 63 0.30 -21.03 -0.21
CA ASP A 63 0.80 -22.30 0.31
C ASP A 63 2.29 -22.27 0.70
N ALA A 64 3.03 -21.30 0.16
CA ALA A 64 4.37 -20.95 0.60
C ALA A 64 4.37 -20.14 1.92
N GLY A 65 3.21 -19.66 2.37
CA GLY A 65 3.03 -18.88 3.59
C GLY A 65 3.29 -17.39 3.42
N ASN A 66 3.31 -16.89 2.17
CA ASN A 66 3.39 -15.47 1.89
C ASN A 66 2.02 -14.83 2.02
N VAL A 67 2.02 -13.59 2.54
CA VAL A 67 0.81 -12.78 2.65
C VAL A 67 0.80 -11.74 1.54
N TRP A 68 -0.30 -11.68 0.80
CA TRP A 68 -0.54 -10.70 -0.25
C TRP A 68 -1.61 -9.73 0.23
N SER A 69 -1.45 -8.43 -0.05
CA SER A 69 -2.40 -7.40 0.40
C SER A 69 -2.85 -6.47 -0.73
N SER A 70 -4.13 -6.10 -0.70
CA SER A 70 -4.73 -5.10 -1.59
C SER A 70 -5.90 -4.36 -0.94
N GLY A 71 -6.20 -3.15 -1.42
CA GLY A 71 -7.31 -2.30 -0.98
C GLY A 71 -6.82 -0.94 -0.50
N THR A 72 -7.52 -0.36 0.48
CA THR A 72 -7.16 0.93 1.07
C THR A 72 -5.95 0.82 1.98
N ASN A 73 -5.02 1.78 1.90
CA ASN A 73 -3.79 1.80 2.70
C ASN A 73 -3.55 3.11 3.47
N ASP A 74 -4.56 3.94 3.67
CA ASP A 74 -4.41 5.26 4.30
C ASP A 74 -3.82 5.19 5.71
N GLU A 75 -4.07 4.09 6.42
CA GLU A 75 -3.61 3.83 7.79
C GLU A 75 -2.51 2.76 7.86
N GLY A 76 -1.86 2.44 6.72
CA GLY A 76 -0.82 1.42 6.64
C GLY A 76 -1.33 -0.02 6.75
N ALA A 77 -2.64 -0.24 6.58
CA ALA A 77 -3.30 -1.53 6.73
C ALA A 77 -2.79 -2.60 5.74
N LEU A 78 -2.12 -2.25 4.64
CA LEU A 78 -1.57 -3.24 3.71
C LEU A 78 -0.19 -3.77 4.12
N GLY A 79 0.45 -3.18 5.14
CA GLY A 79 1.77 -3.62 5.63
C GLY A 79 2.92 -3.40 4.65
N ARG A 80 2.70 -2.63 3.58
CA ARG A 80 3.67 -2.35 2.52
C ARG A 80 3.56 -0.90 2.04
N GLU A 81 4.65 -0.40 1.46
CA GLU A 81 4.65 0.89 0.80
C GLU A 81 3.75 0.85 -0.44
N THR A 82 2.80 1.77 -0.50
CA THR A 82 1.92 1.97 -1.66
C THR A 82 2.03 3.35 -2.26
N LYS A 83 2.84 4.23 -1.67
CA LYS A 83 2.99 5.60 -2.16
C LYS A 83 3.65 5.57 -3.54
N LYS A 84 3.06 6.29 -4.46
CA LYS A 84 3.65 6.60 -5.75
C LYS A 84 4.87 7.52 -5.62
N ASP A 85 5.89 7.26 -6.44
CA ASP A 85 6.99 8.21 -6.62
C ASP A 85 6.46 9.45 -7.35
N PRO A 86 6.73 10.68 -6.87
CA PRO A 86 6.26 11.90 -7.52
C PRO A 86 6.64 12.05 -9.01
N SER A 87 7.69 11.35 -9.45
CA SER A 87 8.16 11.35 -10.85
C SER A 87 7.40 10.40 -11.77
N ASP A 88 6.64 9.47 -11.21
CA ASP A 88 5.84 8.53 -11.98
C ASP A 88 4.61 9.25 -12.56
N ASN A 89 4.22 8.94 -13.80
CA ASN A 89 3.04 9.53 -14.44
C ASN A 89 1.82 8.59 -14.41
N GLU A 90 1.98 7.34 -13.96
CA GLU A 90 0.91 6.35 -13.88
C GLU A 90 -0.05 6.62 -12.71
N PRO A 91 -1.35 6.26 -12.80
CA PRO A 91 -2.27 6.40 -11.67
C PRO A 91 -1.80 5.57 -10.47
N ASP A 92 -2.02 6.08 -9.24
CA ASP A 92 -1.59 5.38 -8.01
C ASP A 92 -2.52 4.21 -7.67
N LEU A 93 -2.37 3.11 -8.42
CA LEU A 93 -3.14 1.88 -8.24
C LEU A 93 -2.35 0.81 -7.48
N ARG A 94 -1.20 1.17 -6.87
CA ARG A 94 -0.32 0.23 -6.18
C ARG A 94 -1.02 -0.45 -5.01
N ALA A 95 -1.91 0.26 -4.32
CA ALA A 95 -2.72 -0.28 -3.24
C ALA A 95 -3.81 -1.24 -3.77
N ASN A 96 -4.35 -0.97 -4.97
CA ASN A 96 -5.43 -1.74 -5.61
C ASN A 96 -4.95 -3.03 -6.29
N HIS A 97 -3.64 -3.26 -6.40
CA HIS A 97 -3.08 -4.53 -6.84
C HIS A 97 -2.67 -5.40 -5.66
N TYR A 98 -2.91 -6.70 -5.75
CA TYR A 98 -2.33 -7.65 -4.80
C TYR A 98 -0.81 -7.68 -4.96
N ALA A 99 -0.11 -7.46 -3.85
CA ALA A 99 1.33 -7.58 -3.78
C ALA A 99 1.74 -8.20 -2.44
N VAL A 100 2.86 -8.93 -2.45
CA VAL A 100 3.41 -9.58 -1.27
C VAL A 100 3.88 -8.56 -0.25
N ILE A 101 3.58 -8.81 1.03
CA ILE A 101 4.12 -8.08 2.16
C ILE A 101 5.52 -8.60 2.48
N LYS A 102 6.55 -8.03 1.83
CA LYS A 102 7.93 -8.53 1.89
C LYS A 102 8.50 -8.59 3.31
N GLY A 103 8.18 -7.61 4.17
CA GLY A 103 8.68 -7.56 5.55
C GLY A 103 8.19 -8.72 6.44
N LEU A 104 7.13 -9.44 6.06
CA LEU A 104 6.73 -10.63 6.81
C LEU A 104 7.70 -11.78 6.56
N ASN A 105 8.10 -11.99 5.32
CA ASN A 105 8.97 -13.10 4.93
C ASN A 105 10.44 -12.87 5.32
N GLU A 106 10.89 -11.62 5.40
CA GLU A 106 12.27 -11.27 5.78
C GLU A 106 12.60 -11.71 7.21
N ASP A 107 11.66 -11.64 8.16
CA ASP A 107 11.88 -12.21 9.50
C ASP A 107 11.42 -13.68 9.61
N GLU A 108 11.60 -14.47 8.55
CA GLU A 108 11.29 -15.90 8.47
C GLU A 108 9.85 -16.30 8.88
N LEU A 109 8.89 -15.38 8.83
CA LEU A 109 7.51 -15.70 9.17
C LEU A 109 6.87 -16.48 8.02
N ARG A 110 6.61 -17.76 8.25
CA ARG A 110 5.71 -18.53 7.41
C ARG A 110 4.29 -18.45 7.97
N ALA A 111 3.44 -17.61 7.38
CA ALA A 111 2.11 -17.36 7.91
C ALA A 111 1.20 -18.58 7.76
N THR A 112 0.40 -18.86 8.78
CA THR A 112 -0.63 -19.93 8.79
C THR A 112 -2.02 -19.40 9.00
N ARG A 113 -2.15 -18.26 9.68
CA ARG A 113 -3.44 -17.62 9.98
C ARG A 113 -3.29 -16.12 9.84
N LEU A 114 -4.37 -15.50 9.38
CA LEU A 114 -4.49 -14.06 9.23
C LEU A 114 -5.67 -13.55 10.06
N ALA A 115 -5.54 -12.34 10.57
CA ALA A 115 -6.64 -11.56 11.12
C ALA A 115 -6.58 -10.15 10.55
N ALA A 116 -7.73 -9.53 10.37
CA ALA A 116 -7.86 -8.20 9.80
C ALA A 116 -8.94 -7.42 10.55
N ASP A 117 -8.72 -6.12 10.69
CA ASP A 117 -9.68 -5.14 11.22
C ASP A 117 -9.97 -4.07 10.15
N HIS A 118 -10.46 -2.89 10.51
CA HIS A 118 -10.58 -1.75 9.61
C HIS A 118 -9.23 -1.12 9.29
N THR A 119 -8.32 -1.03 10.27
CA THR A 119 -7.08 -0.24 10.13
C THR A 119 -5.79 -1.03 10.32
N PHE A 120 -5.87 -2.32 10.67
CA PHE A 120 -4.71 -3.15 10.94
C PHE A 120 -4.90 -4.59 10.46
N GLY A 121 -3.78 -5.29 10.29
CA GLY A 121 -3.72 -6.71 10.01
C GLY A 121 -2.75 -7.43 10.96
N ALA A 122 -2.94 -8.73 11.09
CA ALA A 122 -2.07 -9.61 11.87
C ALA A 122 -1.86 -10.95 11.16
N ALA A 123 -0.66 -11.52 11.31
CA ALA A 123 -0.30 -12.84 10.81
C ALA A 123 0.34 -13.68 11.91
N LEU A 124 -0.15 -14.91 12.08
CA LEU A 124 0.42 -15.92 12.98
C LEU A 124 1.27 -16.90 12.17
N GLY A 125 2.53 -17.06 12.58
CA GLY A 125 3.51 -17.95 11.97
C GLY A 125 3.37 -19.40 12.41
N GLU A 126 3.98 -20.32 11.64
CA GLU A 126 4.05 -21.75 11.97
C GLU A 126 4.74 -22.03 13.31
N LYS A 127 5.67 -21.19 13.76
CA LYS A 127 6.38 -21.35 15.04
C LYS A 127 5.73 -20.55 16.18
N GLY A 128 4.53 -20.00 15.96
CA GLY A 128 3.78 -19.22 16.93
C GLY A 128 4.16 -17.73 17.00
N GLU A 129 4.95 -17.23 16.05
CA GLU A 129 5.29 -15.81 15.98
C GLU A 129 4.08 -15.00 15.53
N LEU A 130 3.77 -13.90 16.21
CA LEU A 130 2.71 -12.99 15.81
C LEU A 130 3.31 -11.69 15.29
N LYS A 131 2.98 -11.33 14.06
CA LYS A 131 3.30 -10.02 13.49
C LYS A 131 2.02 -9.23 13.25
N VAL A 132 2.08 -7.93 13.52
CA VAL A 132 0.97 -7.00 13.33
C VAL A 132 1.45 -5.77 12.59
N TRP A 133 0.57 -5.16 11.79
CA TRP A 133 0.87 -3.95 11.02
C TRP A 133 -0.37 -3.08 10.88
N GLY A 134 -0.18 -1.80 10.55
CA GLY A 134 -1.25 -0.82 10.44
C GLY A 134 -1.31 0.12 11.66
N THR A 135 -2.45 0.77 11.85
CA THR A 135 -2.60 1.82 12.86
C THR A 135 -3.45 1.35 14.04
N PHE A 136 -2.89 1.46 15.25
CA PHE A 136 -3.54 1.15 16.52
C PHE A 136 -3.93 2.45 17.21
N ARG A 137 -5.21 2.79 17.22
CA ARG A 137 -5.70 3.99 17.91
C ARG A 137 -6.00 3.69 19.36
N GLY A 138 -5.22 4.28 20.26
CA GLY A 138 -5.44 4.27 21.71
C GLY A 138 -4.71 5.44 22.36
N SER A 139 -5.33 6.07 23.37
CA SER A 139 -4.64 7.08 24.18
C SER A 139 -3.71 6.38 25.17
N LEU A 140 -2.50 6.03 24.74
CA LEU A 140 -1.46 5.55 25.64
C LEU A 140 -0.41 6.65 25.83
N PRO A 141 0.01 6.94 27.09
CA PRO A 141 1.21 7.74 27.31
C PRO A 141 2.42 6.92 26.83
N SER A 142 2.90 7.21 25.62
CA SER A 142 4.02 6.59 24.90
C SER A 142 3.91 5.08 24.60
N PRO A 143 4.27 4.62 23.38
CA PRO A 143 4.17 3.20 23.03
C PRO A 143 5.36 2.38 23.59
N PRO A 144 5.13 1.18 24.15
CA PRO A 144 6.20 0.22 24.37
C PRO A 144 6.70 -0.32 23.03
N THR A 145 8.01 -0.27 22.80
CA THR A 145 8.70 -0.65 21.56
C THR A 145 8.66 -2.15 21.24
N ASN A 146 7.97 -2.96 22.05
CA ASN A 146 7.95 -4.41 21.88
C ASN A 146 6.64 -5.00 22.44
N LEU A 147 5.62 -5.12 21.59
CA LEU A 147 4.41 -5.88 21.90
C LEU A 147 4.69 -7.37 21.70
N THR A 148 5.50 -7.96 22.57
CA THR A 148 5.53 -9.42 22.71
C THR A 148 4.30 -9.82 23.52
N LEU A 149 3.26 -10.33 22.87
CA LEU A 149 2.17 -11.03 23.55
C LEU A 149 2.77 -12.27 24.21
N LYS A 150 3.04 -12.20 25.52
CA LYS A 150 3.34 -13.37 26.33
C LYS A 150 2.01 -14.04 26.65
N CYS A 151 1.83 -15.25 26.12
CA CYS A 151 0.77 -16.18 26.52
C CYS A 151 0.89 -16.53 28.00
#